data_AF-Q86MX9-F1
#
_entry.id   AF-Q86MX9-F1
#
_cell.length_a   1.000
_cell.length_b   1.000
_cell.length_c   1.000
_cell.angle_alpha   90.00
_cell.angle_beta   90.00
_cell.angle_gamma   90.00
#
_symmetry.space_group_name_H-M   'P 1'
#
loop_
_entity.id
_entity.type
_entity.pdbx_description
1 polymer ?
#
loop_
_entity_poly.entity_id
_entity_poly.type
_entity_poly.pdbx_seq_one_letter_code
_entity_poly.pdbx_strand_id
1 'polypeptide(L)'
;MRCSQLVFFFLLAFTVGIIQGWHDESSKNGEMHQIKPHLPTHDIHGEFQPRPGKAYTGRKTLTKERGEQIEKEAQLNHKKVIDELNSRFRDYKENCFPRPKKGCRCNLEDGSVLLYDKEEECKIKI
;
A
#
# COMPACT_ATOMS: atom_id res chain seq x y z
N MET A 1 -4.08 -62.51 18.36
CA MET A 1 -4.29 -61.79 17.08
C MET A 1 -5.23 -60.57 17.22
N ARG A 2 -5.20 -59.81 18.33
CA ARG A 2 -6.12 -58.68 18.58
C ARG A 2 -5.44 -57.29 18.55
N CYS A 3 -4.12 -57.23 18.78
CA CYS A 3 -3.36 -55.99 18.72
C CYS A 3 -3.19 -55.45 17.27
N SER A 4 -3.07 -56.35 16.29
CA SER A 4 -2.88 -55.95 14.88
C SER A 4 -4.13 -55.28 14.27
N GLN A 5 -5.33 -55.72 14.66
CA GLN A 5 -6.58 -55.08 14.19
C GLN A 5 -6.72 -53.67 14.75
N LEU A 6 -6.43 -53.45 16.04
CA LEU A 6 -6.53 -52.13 16.67
C LEU A 6 -5.58 -51.12 15.99
N VAL A 7 -4.34 -51.52 15.69
CA VAL A 7 -3.38 -50.68 14.97
C VAL A 7 -3.89 -50.29 13.57
N PHE A 8 -4.52 -51.24 12.86
CA PHE A 8 -5.10 -50.98 11.54
C PHE A 8 -6.28 -49.99 11.63
N PHE A 9 -7.12 -50.09 12.66
CA PHE A 9 -8.22 -49.14 12.91
C PHE A 9 -7.70 -47.73 13.23
N PHE A 10 -6.64 -47.60 14.03
CA PHE A 10 -6.04 -46.30 14.32
C PHE A 10 -5.41 -45.65 13.09
N LEU A 11 -4.72 -46.42 12.24
CA LEU A 11 -4.14 -45.91 10.99
C LEU A 11 -5.23 -45.48 9.99
N LEU A 12 -6.31 -46.27 9.85
CA LEU A 12 -7.44 -45.88 8.99
C LEU A 12 -8.12 -44.62 9.51
N ALA A 13 -8.38 -44.50 10.82
CA ALA A 13 -8.97 -43.30 11.42
C ALA A 13 -8.08 -42.05 11.22
N PHE A 14 -6.76 -42.20 11.33
CA PHE A 14 -5.82 -41.10 11.09
C PHE A 14 -5.84 -40.67 9.62
N THR A 15 -5.86 -41.61 8.67
CA THR A 15 -5.93 -41.29 7.24
C THR A 15 -7.25 -40.64 6.83
N VAL A 16 -8.39 -41.05 7.40
CA VAL A 16 -9.70 -40.43 7.15
C VAL A 16 -9.79 -39.03 7.79
N GLY A 17 -9.23 -38.84 8.99
CA GLY A 17 -9.18 -37.54 9.65
C GLY A 17 -8.36 -36.48 8.90
N ILE A 18 -7.28 -36.90 8.23
CA ILE A 18 -6.49 -36.00 7.36
C ILE A 18 -7.28 -35.59 6.11
N ILE A 19 -8.06 -36.51 5.50
CA ILE A 19 -8.87 -36.18 4.31
C ILE A 19 -10.00 -35.19 4.64
N GLN A 20 -10.65 -35.32 5.81
CA GLN A 20 -11.69 -34.36 6.23
C GLN A 20 -11.11 -33.02 6.67
N GLY A 21 -9.92 -32.99 7.27
CA GLY A 21 -9.26 -31.74 7.68
C GLY A 21 -8.81 -30.87 6.50
N TRP A 22 -8.39 -31.48 5.39
CA TRP A 22 -7.89 -30.73 4.22
C TRP A 22 -9.00 -30.22 3.28
N HIS A 23 -10.22 -30.75 3.39
CA HIS A 23 -11.35 -30.26 2.59
C HIS A 23 -11.99 -28.98 3.17
N ASP A 24 -11.94 -28.77 4.49
CA ASP A 24 -12.54 -27.59 5.14
C ASP A 24 -11.68 -26.32 5.00
N GLU A 25 -10.34 -26.48 4.90
CA GLU A 25 -9.39 -25.36 4.82
C GLU A 25 -9.35 -24.69 3.43
N SER A 26 -9.88 -25.33 2.39
CA SER A 26 -9.87 -24.76 1.02
C SER A 26 -11.00 -23.73 0.81
N SER A 27 -12.06 -23.77 1.61
CA SER A 27 -13.25 -22.95 1.36
C SER A 27 -13.22 -21.53 1.96
N LYS A 28 -12.19 -21.17 2.74
CA LYS A 28 -12.11 -19.85 3.42
C LYS A 28 -11.26 -18.79 2.69
N ASN A 29 -10.62 -19.15 1.57
CA ASN A 29 -9.72 -18.25 0.86
C ASN A 29 -10.35 -17.60 -0.38
N GLY A 30 -11.70 -17.54 -0.43
CA GLY A 30 -12.47 -17.23 -1.63
C GLY A 30 -13.14 -15.85 -1.68
N GLU A 31 -12.90 -14.94 -0.73
CA GLU A 31 -13.43 -13.57 -0.83
C GLU A 31 -12.31 -12.52 -0.76
N MET A 32 -11.73 -12.22 -1.93
CA MET A 32 -10.98 -10.99 -2.11
C MET A 32 -12.01 -9.85 -2.14
N HIS A 33 -12.21 -9.18 -1.00
CA HIS A 33 -12.99 -7.95 -0.99
C HIS A 33 -12.32 -6.96 -1.93
N GLN A 34 -13.01 -6.67 -3.04
CA GLN A 34 -12.65 -5.60 -3.95
C GLN A 34 -12.44 -4.33 -3.11
N ILE A 35 -11.22 -3.79 -3.12
CA ILE A 35 -10.95 -2.49 -2.52
C ILE A 35 -11.78 -1.50 -3.33
N LYS A 36 -12.91 -1.07 -2.77
CA LYS A 36 -13.68 0.05 -3.31
C LYS A 36 -12.71 1.24 -3.44
N PRO A 37 -12.63 1.90 -4.61
CA PRO A 37 -11.88 3.14 -4.71
C PRO A 37 -12.41 4.09 -3.65
N HIS A 38 -11.51 4.55 -2.79
CA HIS A 38 -11.87 5.51 -1.76
C HIS A 38 -12.10 6.86 -2.43
N LEU A 39 -13.36 7.29 -2.30
CA LEU A 39 -13.83 8.66 -2.27
C LEU A 39 -13.96 9.43 -3.60
N PRO A 40 -15.21 9.57 -4.09
CA PRO A 40 -15.65 10.82 -4.71
C PRO A 40 -15.73 11.90 -3.61
N THR A 41 -15.18 13.10 -3.86
CA THR A 41 -15.45 14.28 -3.04
C THR A 41 -16.91 14.69 -3.22
N HIS A 42 -17.80 14.13 -2.40
CA HIS A 42 -19.18 14.59 -2.30
C HIS A 42 -19.46 14.98 -0.85
N ASP A 43 -19.67 16.28 -0.67
CA ASP A 43 -20.34 17.00 0.41
C ASP A 43 -20.49 16.27 1.76
N ILE A 44 -19.64 16.66 2.71
CA ILE A 44 -19.76 16.27 4.10
C ILE A 44 -20.91 17.08 4.74
N HIS A 45 -22.12 16.55 4.64
CA HIS A 45 -23.20 16.81 5.60
C HIS A 45 -23.52 15.53 6.40
N GLY A 46 -22.49 14.85 6.89
CA GLY A 46 -22.63 13.73 7.83
C GLY A 46 -22.47 14.21 9.26
N GLU A 47 -23.52 14.03 10.08
CA GLU A 47 -23.48 14.27 11.52
C GLU A 47 -22.36 13.43 12.15
N PHE A 48 -21.31 14.10 12.64
CA PHE A 48 -20.15 13.46 13.22
C PHE A 48 -20.52 12.86 14.59
N GLN A 49 -20.93 11.59 14.60
CA GLN A 49 -21.18 10.84 15.84
C GLN A 49 -19.81 10.46 16.46
N PRO A 50 -19.39 11.07 17.60
CA PRO A 50 -18.11 10.77 18.21
C PRO A 50 -18.12 9.33 18.75
N ARG A 51 -17.04 8.57 18.54
CA ARG A 51 -16.92 7.24 19.17
C ARG A 51 -16.95 7.39 20.70
N PRO A 52 -17.65 6.50 21.43
CA PRO A 52 -17.59 6.47 22.89
C PRO A 52 -16.18 6.02 23.31
N GLY A 53 -15.38 6.97 23.76
CA GLY A 53 -14.04 6.77 24.29
C GLY A 53 -13.69 7.95 25.19
N LYS A 54 -12.82 7.72 26.19
CA LYS A 54 -12.40 8.76 27.15
C LYS A 54 -11.97 10.01 26.39
N ALA A 55 -12.67 11.12 26.62
CA ALA A 55 -12.30 12.40 26.07
C ALA A 55 -10.90 12.75 26.59
N TYR A 56 -9.90 12.74 25.72
CA TYR A 56 -8.61 13.35 26.02
C TYR A 56 -8.86 14.86 26.14
N THR A 57 -8.96 15.34 27.37
CA THR A 57 -9.05 16.75 27.73
C THR A 57 -7.70 17.41 27.44
N GLY A 58 -7.44 17.70 26.17
CA GLY A 58 -6.17 18.25 25.73
C GLY A 58 -6.04 18.52 24.24
N ARG A 59 -7.13 18.48 23.46
CA ARG A 59 -7.08 18.93 22.07
C ARG A 59 -7.03 20.45 22.05
N LYS A 60 -5.83 21.03 22.12
CA LYS A 60 -5.61 22.45 21.80
C LYS A 60 -6.08 22.65 20.37
N THR A 61 -7.21 23.32 20.17
CA THR A 61 -7.66 23.74 18.85
C THR A 61 -6.57 24.60 18.23
N LEU A 62 -6.15 24.27 17.01
CA LEU A 62 -5.17 25.04 16.27
C LEU A 62 -5.68 26.49 16.14
N THR A 63 -4.92 27.48 16.60
CA THR A 63 -5.29 28.88 16.39
C THR A 63 -5.26 29.17 14.89
N LYS A 64 -6.15 30.06 14.42
CA LYS A 64 -6.20 30.46 13.00
C LYS A 64 -4.82 30.89 12.48
N GLU A 65 -4.14 31.74 13.24
CA GLU A 65 -2.79 32.22 12.93
C GLU A 65 -1.77 31.09 12.80
N ARG A 66 -1.81 30.10 13.70
CA ARG A 66 -0.92 28.94 13.65
C ARG A 66 -1.24 28.04 12.46
N GLY A 67 -2.51 27.93 12.08
CA GLY A 67 -2.93 27.24 10.86
C GLY A 67 -2.34 27.88 9.61
N GLU A 68 -2.47 29.21 9.49
CA GLU A 68 -1.91 29.97 8.36
C GLU A 68 -0.37 29.86 8.30
N GLN A 69 0.32 29.83 9.44
CA GLN A 69 1.76 29.61 9.49
C GLN A 69 2.16 28.24 8.97
N ILE A 70 1.48 27.17 9.41
CA ILE A 70 1.74 25.80 8.96
C ILE A 70 1.51 25.69 7.45
N GLU A 71 0.44 26.30 6.93
CA GLU A 71 0.14 26.27 5.50
C GLU A 71 1.21 27.00 4.68
N LYS A 72 1.64 28.19 5.10
CA LYS A 72 2.74 28.93 4.44
C LYS A 72 4.04 28.14 4.46
N GLU A 73 4.38 27.53 5.59
CA GLU A 73 5.58 26.70 5.70
C GLU A 73 5.50 25.47 4.77
N ALA A 74 4.36 24.79 4.73
CA ALA A 74 4.14 23.66 3.84
C ALA A 74 4.28 24.05 2.36
N GLN A 75 3.75 25.21 1.95
CA GLN A 75 3.90 25.73 0.59
C GLN A 75 5.38 26.03 0.26
N LEU A 76 6.12 26.64 1.17
CA LEU A 76 7.55 26.93 0.99
C LEU A 76 8.38 25.65 0.90
N ASN A 77 8.11 24.68 1.76
CA ASN A 77 8.81 23.40 1.74
C ASN A 77 8.48 22.58 0.49
N HIS A 78 7.22 22.57 0.04
CA HIS A 78 6.82 21.96 -1.22
C HIS A 78 7.57 22.57 -2.40
N LYS A 79 7.63 23.91 -2.48
CA LYS A 79 8.38 24.61 -3.53
C LYS A 79 9.84 24.18 -3.58
N LYS A 80 10.51 24.12 -2.43
CA LYS A 80 11.93 23.69 -2.33
C LYS A 80 12.14 22.28 -2.88
N VAL A 81 11.25 21.33 -2.54
CA VAL A 81 11.35 19.94 -3.02
C VAL A 81 11.15 19.86 -4.53
N ILE A 82 10.20 20.61 -5.09
CA ILE A 82 9.99 20.66 -6.54
C ILE A 82 11.21 21.24 -7.26
N ASP A 83 11.81 22.31 -6.73
CA ASP A 83 13.02 22.92 -7.31
C ASP A 83 14.21 21.93 -7.27
N GLU A 84 14.39 21.21 -6.16
CA GLU A 84 15.41 20.16 -6.04
C GLU A 84 15.20 19.03 -7.06
N LEU A 85 13.97 18.51 -7.16
CA LEU A 85 13.61 17.44 -8.10
C LEU A 85 13.85 17.87 -9.54
N ASN A 86 13.44 19.08 -9.91
CA ASN A 86 13.65 19.65 -11.23
C ASN A 86 15.14 19.87 -11.54
N SER A 87 15.96 20.23 -10.55
CA SER A 87 17.41 20.39 -10.76
C SER A 87 18.12 19.05 -10.98
N ARG A 88 17.70 17.99 -10.28
CA ARG A 88 18.36 16.68 -10.32
C ARG A 88 17.97 15.84 -11.54
N PHE A 89 16.71 15.94 -11.95
CA PHE A 89 16.11 14.99 -12.89
C PHE A 89 15.60 15.66 -14.17
N ARG A 90 16.01 16.90 -14.45
CA ARG A 90 15.62 17.66 -15.67
C ARG A 90 15.86 16.87 -16.96
N ASP A 91 16.96 16.14 -17.01
CA ASP A 91 17.46 15.53 -18.25
C ASP A 91 16.97 14.09 -18.41
N TYR A 92 16.05 13.62 -17.57
CA TYR A 92 15.50 12.28 -17.70
C TYR A 92 14.61 12.19 -18.93
N LYS A 93 14.60 11.01 -19.56
CA LYS A 93 13.70 10.69 -20.67
C LYS A 93 12.24 10.86 -20.23
N GLU A 94 11.39 11.20 -21.19
CA GLU A 94 9.94 11.28 -20.96
C GLU A 94 9.40 9.97 -20.37
N ASN A 95 8.44 10.08 -19.47
CA ASN A 95 7.85 8.97 -18.72
C ASN A 95 8.83 8.12 -17.89
N CYS A 96 10.05 8.62 -17.62
CA CYS A 96 11.02 7.99 -16.72
C CYS A 96 11.10 8.68 -15.36
N PHE A 97 10.99 7.91 -14.28
CA PHE A 97 10.95 8.39 -12.90
C PHE A 97 12.12 7.83 -12.09
N PRO A 98 12.83 8.65 -11.29
CA PRO A 98 13.97 8.21 -10.49
C PRO A 98 13.57 7.20 -9.42
N ARG A 99 14.45 6.24 -9.14
CA ARG A 99 14.29 5.24 -8.07
C ARG A 99 15.30 5.51 -6.96
N PRO A 100 14.92 5.43 -5.66
CA PRO A 100 15.80 5.80 -4.55
C PRO A 100 17.15 5.08 -4.45
N LYS A 101 17.25 3.84 -4.99
CA LYS A 101 18.46 3.01 -4.89
C LYS A 101 19.21 2.81 -6.20
N LYS A 102 18.52 2.85 -7.35
CA LYS A 102 19.10 2.44 -8.65
C LYS A 102 18.32 3.04 -9.81
N GLY A 103 19.01 3.78 -10.68
CA GLY A 103 18.50 4.29 -11.96
C GLY A 103 17.06 4.82 -11.91
N CYS A 104 16.24 4.39 -12.86
CA CYS A 104 14.88 4.88 -13.06
C CYS A 104 13.92 3.80 -13.55
N ARG A 105 12.62 4.10 -13.42
CA ARG A 105 11.52 3.32 -13.97
C ARG A 105 10.86 4.13 -15.08
N CYS A 106 10.73 3.57 -16.26
CA CYS A 106 10.10 4.21 -17.41
C CYS A 106 8.81 3.47 -17.78
N ASN A 107 7.74 4.22 -18.04
CA ASN A 107 6.52 3.68 -18.64
C ASN A 107 6.60 3.87 -20.16
N LEU A 108 6.50 2.77 -20.88
CA LEU A 108 6.47 2.75 -22.34
C LEU A 108 5.03 2.95 -22.84
N GLU A 109 4.86 3.38 -24.08
CA GLU A 109 3.55 3.67 -24.68
C GLU A 109 2.66 2.43 -24.82
N ASP A 110 3.28 1.26 -24.96
CA ASP A 110 2.60 -0.04 -24.99
C ASP A 110 2.08 -0.48 -23.60
N GLY A 111 2.28 0.34 -22.57
CA GLY A 111 1.92 0.05 -21.18
C GLY A 111 2.95 -0.81 -20.44
N SER A 112 4.03 -1.21 -21.10
CA SER A 112 5.11 -1.96 -20.45
C SER A 112 6.00 -1.05 -19.59
N VAL A 113 6.70 -1.66 -18.63
CA VAL A 113 7.56 -0.95 -17.68
C VAL A 113 8.99 -1.39 -17.88
N LEU A 114 9.87 -0.43 -18.14
CA LEU A 114 11.32 -0.65 -18.26
C LEU A 114 12.05 -0.12 -17.03
N LEU A 115 12.98 -0.92 -16.50
CA LEU A 115 13.78 -0.56 -15.33
C LEU A 115 15.24 -0.43 -15.74
N TYR A 116 15.79 0.75 -15.53
CA TYR A 116 17.22 1.00 -15.67
C TYR A 116 17.88 0.97 -14.29
N ASP A 117 19.04 0.34 -14.21
CA ASP A 117 19.82 0.26 -12.97
C ASP A 117 20.82 1.42 -12.85
N LYS A 118 21.26 2.00 -13.97
CA LYS A 118 22.19 3.13 -14.01
C LYS A 118 21.48 4.43 -14.35
N GLU A 119 22.01 5.52 -13.81
CA GLU A 119 21.46 6.85 -14.02
C GLU A 119 21.75 7.39 -15.43
N GLU A 120 22.90 7.06 -16.03
CA GLU A 120 23.20 7.48 -17.41
C GLU A 120 22.18 6.95 -18.43
N GLU A 121 21.57 5.79 -18.16
CA GLU A 121 20.57 5.19 -19.04
C GLU A 121 19.21 5.86 -18.92
N CYS A 122 19.00 6.68 -17.88
CA CYS A 122 17.77 7.43 -17.67
C CYS A 122 17.74 8.75 -18.43
N LYS A 123 18.91 9.27 -18.79
CA LYS A 123 19.05 10.60 -19.40
C LYS A 123 18.80 10.57 -20.91
N ILE A 124 18.33 11.69 -21.44
CA ILE A 124 18.22 11.93 -22.89
C ILE A 124 19.66 12.00 -23.43
N LYS A 125 20.00 11.12 -24.38
CA LYS A 125 21.28 11.22 -25.10
C LYS A 125 21.14 12.33 -26.13
N ILE A 126 21.81 13.46 -25.88
CA ILE A 126 21.91 14.59 -26.81
C ILE A 126 23.02 14.30 -27.82
#